data_AF-A0A358JWR5-F1
#
_entry.id   AF-A0A358JWR5-F1
#
_cell.length_a   1.000
_cell.length_b   1.000
_cell.length_c   1.000
_cell.angle_alpha   90.00
_cell.angle_beta   90.00
_cell.angle_gamma   90.00
#
_symmetry.space_group_name_H-M   'P 1'
#
loop_
_entity.id
_entity.type
_entity.pdbx_description
1 polymer ?
#
loop_
_entity_poly.entity_id
_entity_poly.type
_entity_poly.pdbx_seq_one_letter_code
_entity_poly.pdbx_strand_id
1 'polypeptide(L)'
;MRKKIVWGIITAIILAVLLLPLVDKTSGTTRVIVDHTSGEIVAPVCYDQADLTNWIDEMSFSNALNELQYEVRDDCSKEHLQEGKTSVLMRIFE
;
A
#
# COMPACT_ATOMS: atom_id res chain seq x y z
N MET A 1 -7.30 -43.50 -1.16
CA MET A 1 -8.35 -42.49 -1.42
C MET A 1 -8.33 -41.34 -0.41
N ARG A 2 -8.38 -41.60 0.91
CA ARG A 2 -8.36 -40.54 1.95
C ARG A 2 -7.19 -39.55 1.85
N LYS A 3 -5.94 -40.01 1.60
CA LYS A 3 -4.79 -39.11 1.41
C LYS A 3 -4.93 -38.15 0.22
N LYS A 4 -5.55 -38.58 -0.89
CA LYS A 4 -5.76 -37.73 -2.06
C LYS A 4 -6.83 -36.66 -1.80
N ILE A 5 -7.88 -37.00 -1.05
CA ILE A 5 -8.91 -36.06 -0.61
C ILE A 5 -8.32 -35.01 0.35
N VAL A 6 -7.52 -35.45 1.33
CA VAL A 6 -6.85 -34.54 2.27
C VAL A 6 -5.92 -33.57 1.53
N TRP A 7 -5.13 -34.07 0.58
CA TRP A 7 -4.26 -33.20 -0.22
C TRP A 7 -5.07 -32.21 -1.06
N GLY A 8 -6.15 -32.66 -1.71
CA GLY A 8 -7.03 -31.77 -2.47
C GLY A 8 -7.65 -30.65 -1.63
N ILE A 9 -8.06 -30.94 -0.39
CA ILE A 9 -8.58 -29.93 0.55
C ILE A 9 -7.48 -28.92 0.92
N ILE A 10 -6.28 -29.39 1.24
CA ILE A 10 -5.15 -28.51 1.56
C ILE A 10 -4.84 -27.59 0.38
N THR A 11 -4.77 -28.12 -0.85
CA THR A 11 -4.50 -27.32 -2.05
C THR A 11 -5.58 -26.27 -2.26
N ALA A 12 -6.86 -26.63 -2.08
CA ALA A 12 -7.97 -25.70 -2.22
C ALA A 12 -7.91 -24.56 -1.19
N ILE A 13 -7.56 -24.85 0.07
CA ILE A 13 -7.41 -23.84 1.12
C ILE A 13 -6.26 -22.88 0.77
N ILE A 14 -5.11 -23.40 0.34
CA ILE A 14 -3.96 -22.57 -0.06
C ILE A 14 -4.36 -21.64 -1.20
N LEU A 15 -5.04 -22.16 -2.23
CA LEU A 15 -5.49 -21.35 -3.36
C LEU A 15 -6.48 -20.25 -2.93
N ALA A 16 -7.40 -20.58 -2.02
CA ALA A 16 -8.36 -19.62 -1.49
C ALA A 16 -7.66 -18.49 -0.73
N VAL A 17 -6.69 -18.81 0.14
CA VAL A 17 -5.93 -17.80 0.92
C VAL A 17 -5.13 -16.88 0.00
N LEU A 18 -4.51 -17.44 -1.04
CA LEU A 18 -3.72 -16.70 -2.02
C LEU A 18 -4.51 -15.64 -2.80
N LEU A 19 -5.83 -15.83 -2.93
CA LEU A 19 -6.75 -14.90 -3.60
C LEU A 19 -7.34 -13.85 -2.64
N LEU A 20 -7.19 -13.99 -1.32
CA LEU A 20 -7.71 -13.02 -0.37
C LEU A 20 -6.88 -11.72 -0.41
N PRO A 21 -7.52 -10.54 -0.32
CA PRO A 21 -6.84 -9.25 -0.32
C PRO A 21 -6.23 -8.96 1.06
N LEU A 22 -5.06 -9.52 1.31
CA LEU A 22 -4.39 -9.46 2.62
C LEU A 22 -3.23 -8.47 2.67
N VAL A 23 -2.57 -8.23 1.54
CA VAL A 23 -1.31 -7.47 1.44
C VAL A 23 -1.59 -6.04 1.02
N ASP A 24 -0.89 -5.07 1.57
CA ASP A 24 -1.09 -3.67 1.19
C ASP A 24 -0.53 -3.40 -0.22
N LYS A 25 -1.26 -2.61 -1.02
CA LYS A 25 -0.84 -2.24 -2.38
C LYS A 25 0.45 -1.42 -2.37
N THR A 26 0.53 -0.46 -1.45
CA THR A 26 1.74 0.28 -1.16
C THR A 26 2.35 -0.29 0.12
N SER A 27 3.67 -0.56 0.11
CA SER A 27 4.33 -1.00 1.34
C SER A 27 4.19 0.07 2.42
N GLY A 28 3.82 -0.32 3.64
CA GLY A 28 3.79 0.60 4.77
C GLY A 28 5.16 1.23 5.06
N THR A 29 6.26 0.61 4.62
CA THR A 29 7.62 1.14 4.75
C THR A 29 8.06 2.02 3.59
N THR A 30 7.21 2.22 2.57
CA THR A 30 7.51 3.12 1.45
C THR A 30 7.82 4.51 1.99
N ARG A 31 8.92 5.11 1.55
CA ARG A 31 9.26 6.50 1.89
C ARG A 31 8.29 7.45 1.19
N VAL A 32 7.74 8.38 1.95
CA VAL A 32 6.87 9.46 1.45
C VAL A 32 7.35 10.80 2.01
N ILE A 33 7.02 11.86 1.29
CA ILE A 33 7.15 13.24 1.75
C ILE A 33 5.79 13.63 2.32
N VAL A 34 5.76 14.32 3.45
CA VAL A 34 4.53 14.87 4.02
C VAL A 34 4.63 16.37 4.15
N ASP A 35 3.52 17.07 3.97
CA ASP A 35 3.36 18.48 4.36
C ASP A 35 2.44 18.59 5.56
N HIS A 36 2.98 19.08 6.66
CA HIS A 36 2.25 19.22 7.92
C HIS A 36 1.25 20.38 7.91
N THR A 37 1.39 21.35 7.00
CA THR A 37 0.45 22.46 6.85
C THR A 37 -0.87 21.98 6.23
N SER A 38 -0.78 21.19 5.16
CA SER A 38 -1.95 20.70 4.42
C SER A 38 -2.42 19.30 4.86
N GLY A 39 -1.59 18.57 5.60
CA GLY A 39 -1.85 17.17 5.95
C GLY A 39 -1.79 16.25 4.73
N GLU A 40 -0.91 16.56 3.78
CA GLU A 40 -0.82 15.88 2.49
C GLU A 40 0.37 14.92 2.45
N ILE A 41 0.16 13.74 1.86
CA ILE A 41 1.19 12.74 1.59
C ILE A 41 1.52 12.78 0.11
N VAL A 42 2.81 12.91 -0.20
CA VAL A 42 3.33 13.01 -1.56
C VAL A 42 4.37 11.92 -1.84
N ALA A 43 4.23 11.28 -3.00
CA ALA A 43 5.24 10.36 -3.50
C ALA A 43 6.51 11.13 -3.87
N PRO A 44 7.72 10.68 -3.52
CA PRO A 44 8.94 11.44 -3.80
C PRO A 44 9.15 11.81 -5.28
N VAL A 45 8.66 10.97 -6.19
CA VAL A 45 8.70 11.21 -7.65
C VAL A 45 7.77 12.35 -8.11
N CYS A 46 6.77 12.70 -7.30
CA CYS A 46 5.75 13.71 -7.58
C CYS A 46 6.04 15.05 -6.90
N TYR A 47 7.18 15.21 -6.21
CA TYR A 47 7.50 16.41 -5.43
C TYR A 47 7.35 17.71 -6.21
N ASP A 48 7.91 17.78 -7.43
CA ASP A 48 7.88 18.99 -8.25
C ASP A 48 6.48 19.37 -8.78
N GLN A 49 5.51 18.45 -8.66
CA GLN A 49 4.12 18.63 -9.11
C GLN A 49 3.17 18.93 -7.95
N ALA A 50 3.58 18.65 -6.73
CA ALA A 50 2.79 18.88 -5.53
C ALA A 50 2.93 20.33 -5.05
N ASP A 51 1.82 20.93 -4.64
CA ASP A 51 1.79 22.27 -4.07
C ASP A 51 2.11 22.21 -2.56
N LEU A 52 3.40 22.07 -2.25
CA LEU A 52 3.91 21.91 -0.89
C LEU A 52 4.34 23.24 -0.26
N THR A 53 4.11 23.36 1.04
CA THR A 53 4.67 24.43 1.87
C THR A 53 6.12 24.10 2.29
N ASN A 54 6.73 24.98 3.07
CA ASN A 54 8.07 24.73 3.65
C ASN A 54 8.05 23.90 4.93
N TRP A 55 6.88 23.41 5.38
CA TRP A 55 6.77 22.56 6.56
C TRP A 55 6.62 21.08 6.17
N ILE A 56 7.65 20.58 5.49
CA ILE A 56 7.72 19.21 4.98
C ILE A 56 8.65 18.32 5.80
N ASP A 57 8.36 17.02 5.81
CA ASP A 57 9.21 15.98 6.39
C ASP A 57 9.12 14.68 5.56
N GLU A 58 9.95 13.70 5.87
CA GLU A 58 9.94 12.39 5.22
C GLU A 58 9.76 11.27 6.23
N MET A 59 8.87 10.33 5.92
CA MET A 59 8.59 9.20 6.80
C MET A 59 8.08 7.98 6.03
N SER A 60 7.71 6.93 6.76
CA SER A 60 7.07 5.76 6.17
C SER A 60 5.61 6.05 5.84
N PHE A 61 5.11 5.47 4.76
CA PHE A 61 3.72 5.62 4.32
C PHE A 61 2.73 5.20 5.41
N SER A 62 3.05 4.13 6.15
CA SER A 62 2.24 3.69 7.29
C SER A 62 2.19 4.73 8.41
N ASN A 63 3.29 5.42 8.72
CA ASN A 63 3.27 6.44 9.76
C ASN A 63 2.45 7.65 9.33
N ALA A 64 2.65 8.11 8.09
CA ALA A 64 1.89 9.23 7.55
C ALA A 64 0.38 8.94 7.53
N LEU A 65 0.00 7.73 7.13
CA LEU A 65 -1.41 7.35 6.93
C LEU A 65 -2.10 6.93 8.24
N ASN A 66 -1.43 6.19 9.12
CA ASN A 66 -2.06 5.62 10.33
C ASN A 66 -1.83 6.45 11.59
N GLU A 67 -0.66 7.07 11.75
CA GLU A 67 -0.31 7.84 12.96
C GLU A 67 -0.69 9.32 12.81
N LEU A 68 -0.44 9.91 11.64
CA LEU A 68 -0.76 11.32 11.36
C LEU A 68 -2.12 11.51 10.68
N GLN A 69 -2.69 10.44 10.12
CA GLN A 69 -3.97 10.48 9.39
C GLN A 69 -3.97 11.48 8.24
N TYR A 70 -2.84 11.60 7.53
CA TYR A 70 -2.70 12.44 6.35
C TYR A 70 -3.20 11.72 5.09
N GLU A 71 -3.48 12.50 4.04
CA GLU A 71 -4.15 12.00 2.83
C GLU A 71 -3.28 12.16 1.58
N VAL A 72 -3.37 11.20 0.66
CA VAL A 72 -2.79 11.32 -0.69
C VAL A 72 -3.78 12.10 -1.56
N ARG A 73 -3.49 13.37 -1.84
CA ARG A 73 -4.42 14.27 -2.54
C ARG A 73 -4.10 14.46 -4.02
N ASP A 74 -2.82 14.64 -4.37
CA ASP A 74 -2.43 14.87 -5.75
C ASP A 74 -2.54 13.59 -6.62
N ASP A 75 -2.87 13.79 -7.90
CA ASP A 75 -3.15 12.68 -8.82
C ASP A 75 -1.90 11.84 -9.13
N CYS A 76 -0.72 12.46 -9.16
CA CYS A 76 0.55 11.76 -9.38
C CYS A 76 0.83 10.80 -8.21
N SER A 77 0.71 11.27 -6.97
CA SER A 77 0.94 10.44 -5.79
C SER A 77 -0.11 9.36 -5.64
N LYS A 78 -1.37 9.59 -6.04
CA LYS A 78 -2.40 8.53 -6.05
C LYS A 78 -2.05 7.35 -6.96
N GLU A 79 -1.34 7.59 -8.05
CA GLU A 79 -0.88 6.54 -8.96
C GLU A 79 0.21 5.67 -8.30
N HIS A 80 1.10 6.30 -7.53
CA HIS A 80 2.27 5.65 -6.91
C HIS A 80 2.03 5.12 -5.49
N LEU A 81 1.11 5.74 -4.73
CA LEU A 81 0.79 5.42 -3.34
C LEU A 81 -0.64 4.89 -3.25
N GLN A 82 -0.91 3.81 -3.99
CA GLN A 82 -2.21 3.18 -3.98
C GLN A 82 -2.57 2.66 -2.59
N GLU A 83 -3.70 3.12 -2.08
CA GLU A 83 -4.27 2.67 -0.82
C GLU A 83 -5.03 1.34 -0.96
N GLY A 84 -5.20 0.68 0.18
CA GLY A 84 -5.95 -0.57 0.29
C GLY A 84 -5.11 -1.83 0.09
N LYS A 85 -5.82 -2.97 0.00
CA LYS A 85 -5.22 -4.30 -0.04
C LYS A 85 -5.36 -4.96 -1.41
N THR A 86 -4.38 -5.76 -1.77
CA THR A 86 -4.33 -6.64 -2.93
C THR A 86 -4.10 -8.09 -2.49
N SER A 87 -4.37 -9.01 -3.40
CA SER A 87 -4.13 -10.43 -3.15
C SER A 87 -2.63 -10.74 -3.15
N VAL A 88 -2.26 -11.78 -2.40
CA VAL A 88 -0.86 -12.26 -2.37
C VAL A 88 -0.41 -12.65 -3.77
N LEU A 89 -1.29 -13.27 -4.57
CA LEU A 89 -0.98 -13.62 -5.95
C LEU A 89 -0.69 -12.40 -6.82
N MET A 90 -1.56 -11.40 -6.83
CA MET A 90 -1.33 -10.18 -7.63
C MET A 90 -0.01 -9.53 -7.26
N ARG A 91 0.29 -9.42 -5.95
CA ARG A 91 1.52 -8.78 -5.48
C ARG A 91 2.82 -9.51 -5.88
N ILE A 92 2.75 -10.80 -6.18
CA ILE A 92 3.92 -11.58 -6.63
C ILE A 92 4.16 -11.39 -8.13
N PHE A 93 3.13 -11.08 -8.91
CA PHE A 93 3.20 -10.98 -10.38
C PHE A 93 3.22 -9.54 -10.90
N GLU A 94 3.12 -8.54 -10.02
CA GLU A 94 3.25 -7.10 -10.28
C GLU A 94 4.70 -6.65 -10.04
#